data_AF-A0A257S079-F1
#
_entry.id   AF-A0A257S079-F1
#
_cell.length_a   1.000
_cell.length_b   1.000
_cell.length_c   1.000
_cell.angle_alpha   90.00
_cell.angle_beta   90.00
_cell.angle_gamma   90.00
#
_symmetry.space_group_name_H-M   'P 1'
#
loop_
_entity.id
_entity.type
_entity.pdbx_description
1 polymer ?
#
loop_
_entity_poly.entity_id
_entity_poly.type
_entity_poly.pdbx_seq_one_letter_code
_entity_poly.pdbx_strand_id
1 'polypeptide(L)'
;MSAKRRDPRAERTAVVVAEAPRRRIDRMHRGGVVAQGAAVAPAATAVVTITEPAYLVFAVVEMAGGALSRHDRQVLGAARLLDGGGRAAVVLLAPSLPEDAGAAGADRVMVLPERDDPAALAASVAAAIGAYRPRHVVFAESADGGDLARRVAALRDEALFDAVESLSARQAIRPAAAGRVEWRAAPPHLL
;
A
#
# COMPACT_ATOMS: atom_id res chain seq x y z
N MET A 1 -48.02 -58.41 -30.94
CA MET A 1 -47.15 -57.71 -29.98
C MET A 1 -47.26 -56.22 -30.26
N SER A 2 -47.98 -55.47 -29.40
CA SER A 2 -48.20 -54.03 -29.61
C SER A 2 -46.99 -53.24 -29.15
N ALA A 3 -46.35 -52.48 -30.03
CA ALA A 3 -45.17 -51.68 -29.68
C ALA A 3 -45.57 -50.60 -28.66
N LYS A 4 -44.86 -50.55 -27.53
CA LYS A 4 -45.10 -49.57 -26.46
C LYS A 4 -44.91 -48.16 -27.04
N ARG A 5 -45.96 -47.33 -27.00
CA ARG A 5 -45.94 -45.95 -27.50
C ARG A 5 -44.86 -45.17 -26.75
N ARG A 6 -43.85 -44.69 -27.47
CA ARG A 6 -42.79 -43.83 -26.93
C ARG A 6 -43.30 -42.41 -26.81
N ASP A 7 -43.11 -41.81 -25.63
CA ASP A 7 -43.42 -40.39 -25.39
C ASP A 7 -42.17 -39.55 -25.69
N PRO A 8 -42.18 -38.74 -26.76
CA PRO A 8 -41.04 -37.92 -27.16
C PRO A 8 -40.63 -36.90 -26.10
N ARG A 9 -41.55 -36.50 -25.21
CA ARG A 9 -41.24 -35.53 -24.14
C ARG A 9 -40.48 -36.18 -23.01
N ALA A 10 -40.90 -37.36 -22.58
CA ALA A 10 -40.22 -38.15 -21.56
C ALA A 10 -38.80 -38.54 -22.01
N GLU A 11 -38.64 -38.91 -23.29
CA GLU A 11 -37.33 -39.19 -23.86
C GLU A 11 -36.44 -37.95 -23.87
N ARG A 12 -36.97 -36.78 -24.28
CA ARG A 12 -36.19 -35.53 -24.27
C ARG A 12 -35.73 -35.14 -22.87
N THR A 13 -36.60 -35.20 -21.86
CA THR A 13 -36.23 -34.91 -20.48
C THR A 13 -35.14 -35.86 -19.98
N ALA A 14 -35.19 -37.14 -20.35
CA ALA A 14 -34.17 -38.12 -19.96
C ALA A 14 -32.77 -37.86 -20.54
N VAL A 15 -32.64 -37.09 -21.64
CA VAL A 15 -31.33 -36.73 -22.23
C VAL A 15 -30.83 -35.35 -21.78
N VAL A 16 -31.64 -34.57 -21.04
CA VAL A 16 -31.20 -33.26 -20.53
C VAL A 16 -30.30 -33.45 -19.32
N VAL A 17 -29.01 -33.16 -19.50
CA VAL A 17 -27.96 -33.31 -18.46
C VAL A 17 -27.92 -32.11 -17.50
N ALA A 18 -28.37 -30.93 -17.94
CA ALA A 18 -28.53 -29.76 -17.09
C ALA A 18 -29.54 -28.79 -17.73
N GLU A 19 -30.50 -28.33 -16.93
CA GLU A 19 -31.50 -27.33 -17.34
C GLU A 19 -30.98 -25.90 -17.17
N ALA A 20 -30.04 -25.70 -16.25
CA ALA A 20 -29.41 -24.41 -16.01
C ALA A 20 -28.24 -24.17 -17.00
N PRO A 21 -28.13 -22.97 -17.58
CA PRO A 21 -26.99 -22.62 -18.43
C PRO A 21 -25.69 -22.71 -17.64
N ARG A 22 -24.63 -23.24 -18.30
CA ARG A 22 -23.30 -23.31 -17.69
C ARG A 22 -22.82 -21.90 -17.36
N ARG A 23 -22.42 -21.70 -16.10
CA ARG A 23 -21.92 -20.42 -15.61
C ARG A 23 -20.63 -20.06 -16.37
N ARG A 24 -20.65 -18.98 -17.14
CA ARG A 24 -19.46 -18.47 -17.84
C ARG A 24 -18.60 -17.69 -16.86
N ILE A 25 -17.47 -18.26 -16.46
CA ILE A 25 -16.48 -17.60 -15.60
C ILE A 25 -15.51 -16.84 -16.51
N ASP A 26 -15.57 -15.52 -16.49
CA ASP A 26 -14.57 -14.67 -17.14
C ASP A 26 -13.33 -14.53 -16.23
N ARG A 27 -12.22 -15.15 -16.65
CA ARG A 27 -10.94 -15.11 -15.89
C ARG A 27 -10.13 -13.84 -16.15
N MET A 28 -10.50 -13.04 -17.17
CA MET A 28 -9.85 -11.78 -17.52
C MET A 28 -10.54 -10.58 -16.87
N HIS A 29 -11.77 -10.75 -16.39
CA HIS A 29 -12.50 -9.72 -15.66
C HIS A 29 -11.95 -9.58 -14.22
N ARG A 30 -11.07 -8.59 -13.99
CA ARG A 30 -10.70 -8.11 -12.64
C ARG A 30 -11.78 -7.19 -12.05
N GLY A 31 -13.05 -7.60 -12.14
CA GLY A 31 -14.19 -6.74 -11.83
C GLY A 31 -15.45 -7.54 -11.49
N GLY A 32 -15.34 -8.53 -10.60
CA GLY A 32 -16.55 -9.09 -10.00
C GLY A 32 -17.25 -8.02 -9.15
N VAL A 33 -18.58 -8.01 -9.13
CA VAL A 33 -19.34 -7.34 -8.07
C VAL A 33 -18.86 -7.96 -6.77
N VAL A 34 -17.95 -7.27 -6.09
CA VAL A 34 -17.59 -7.58 -4.72
C VAL A 34 -18.91 -7.39 -3.99
N ALA A 35 -19.47 -8.47 -3.43
CA ALA A 35 -20.52 -8.29 -2.44
C ALA A 35 -19.96 -7.25 -1.47
N GLN A 36 -20.59 -6.08 -1.39
CA GLN A 36 -20.27 -5.13 -0.35
C GLN A 36 -20.49 -5.91 0.93
N GLY A 37 -19.41 -6.43 1.50
CA GLY A 37 -19.46 -7.05 2.81
C GLY A 37 -20.19 -6.07 3.69
N ALA A 38 -21.19 -6.56 4.43
CA ALA A 38 -21.94 -5.73 5.37
C ALA A 38 -20.95 -4.80 6.06
N ALA A 39 -21.22 -3.48 6.03
CA ALA A 39 -20.34 -2.47 6.58
C ALA A 39 -19.97 -2.91 8.00
N VAL A 40 -18.77 -3.47 8.14
CA VAL A 40 -18.26 -3.88 9.44
C VAL A 40 -18.04 -2.55 10.13
N ALA A 41 -18.86 -2.27 11.15
CA ALA A 41 -18.65 -1.10 11.99
C ALA A 41 -17.16 -1.10 12.36
N PRO A 42 -16.44 0.01 12.11
CA PRO A 42 -15.00 0.03 12.36
C PRO A 42 -14.80 -0.39 13.81
N ALA A 43 -14.15 -1.54 14.00
CA ALA A 43 -13.77 -1.97 15.33
C ALA A 43 -12.96 -0.82 15.91
N ALA A 44 -13.34 -0.33 17.10
CA ALA A 44 -12.66 0.78 17.73
C ALA A 44 -11.15 0.47 17.76
N THR A 45 -10.39 1.22 16.97
CA THR A 45 -8.95 1.01 16.87
C THR A 45 -8.38 1.20 18.26
N ALA A 46 -7.72 0.18 18.81
CA ALA A 46 -7.07 0.30 20.11
C ALA A 46 -6.08 1.46 20.05
N VAL A 47 -6.31 2.48 20.86
CA VAL A 47 -5.42 3.64 20.94
C VAL A 47 -4.11 3.18 21.58
N VAL A 48 -3.02 3.25 20.82
CA VAL A 48 -1.68 2.96 21.31
C VAL A 48 -1.01 4.28 21.67
N THR A 49 -0.59 4.43 22.93
CA THR A 49 0.18 5.60 23.37
C THR A 49 1.67 5.31 23.25
N ILE A 50 2.36 6.06 22.39
CA ILE A 50 3.81 5.95 22.17
C ILE A 50 4.51 7.17 22.76
N THR A 51 4.81 7.11 24.06
CA THR A 51 5.52 8.20 24.75
C THR A 51 6.97 8.29 24.30
N GLU A 52 7.68 7.16 24.32
CA GLU A 52 9.10 7.05 23.94
C GLU A 52 9.27 5.98 22.86
N PRO A 53 9.26 6.38 21.56
CA PRO A 53 9.47 5.43 20.49
C PRO A 53 10.90 4.91 20.49
N ALA A 54 11.07 3.60 20.32
CA ALA A 54 12.39 2.96 20.19
C ALA A 54 13.14 3.41 18.94
N TYR A 55 12.41 3.81 17.90
CA TYR A 55 12.92 4.41 16.67
C TYR A 55 11.79 5.14 15.93
N LEU A 56 12.13 5.89 14.88
CA LEU A 56 11.15 6.56 14.01
C LEU A 56 11.04 5.84 12.67
N VAL A 57 9.85 5.87 12.08
CA VAL A 57 9.62 5.52 10.68
C VAL A 57 9.04 6.74 9.98
N PHE A 58 9.69 7.22 8.94
CA PHE A 58 9.20 8.35 8.16
C PHE A 58 8.31 7.86 7.02
N ALA A 59 7.17 8.51 6.84
CA ALA A 59 6.29 8.35 5.70
C ALA A 59 6.27 9.67 4.93
N VAL A 60 6.87 9.71 3.74
CA VAL A 60 6.95 10.92 2.91
C VAL A 60 5.80 10.89 1.92
N VAL A 61 4.86 11.84 2.07
CA VAL A 61 3.64 11.92 1.27
C VAL A 61 3.60 13.20 0.43
N GLU A 62 2.78 13.19 -0.61
CA GLU A 62 2.70 14.30 -1.56
C GLU A 62 1.49 15.18 -1.30
N MET A 63 0.37 14.60 -0.88
CA MET A 63 -0.91 15.32 -0.65
C MET A 63 -1.33 16.18 -1.85
N ALA A 64 -1.25 15.62 -3.06
CA ALA A 64 -1.69 16.29 -4.28
C ALA A 64 -3.16 16.72 -4.15
N GLY A 65 -3.42 18.02 -4.04
CA GLY A 65 -4.75 18.60 -3.81
C GLY A 65 -5.07 18.99 -2.35
N GLY A 66 -4.08 18.98 -1.45
CA GLY A 66 -4.20 19.52 -0.09
C GLY A 66 -4.76 18.55 0.95
N ALA A 67 -5.02 17.30 0.58
CA ALA A 67 -5.51 16.25 1.48
C ALA A 67 -4.78 14.92 1.23
N LEU A 68 -4.82 14.01 2.20
CA LEU A 68 -4.23 12.67 2.04
C LEU A 68 -4.98 11.86 0.97
N SER A 69 -4.29 11.62 -0.15
CA SER A 69 -4.79 10.77 -1.24
C SER A 69 -4.84 9.29 -0.81
N ARG A 70 -5.44 8.45 -1.67
CA ARG A 70 -5.40 7.00 -1.46
C ARG A 70 -3.97 6.47 -1.43
N HIS A 71 -3.08 7.02 -2.27
CA HIS A 71 -1.68 6.60 -2.33
C HIS A 71 -0.92 7.01 -1.07
N ASP A 72 -1.12 8.24 -0.58
CA ASP A 72 -0.51 8.71 0.67
C ASP A 72 -0.90 7.84 1.87
N ARG A 73 -2.16 7.39 1.93
CA ARG A 73 -2.63 6.45 2.95
C ARG A 73 -1.99 5.08 2.84
N GLN A 74 -1.67 4.63 1.62
CA GLN A 74 -0.93 3.39 1.41
C GLN A 74 0.51 3.50 1.89
N VAL A 75 1.16 4.65 1.66
CA VAL A 75 2.51 4.95 2.21
C VAL A 75 2.50 4.92 3.74
N LEU A 76 1.52 5.55 4.38
CA LEU A 76 1.34 5.48 5.84
C LEU A 76 1.08 4.06 6.33
N GLY A 77 0.23 3.30 5.64
CA GLY A 77 -0.01 1.89 5.94
C GLY A 77 1.27 1.04 5.84
N ALA A 78 2.09 1.28 4.81
CA ALA A 78 3.37 0.62 4.62
C ALA A 78 4.37 0.98 5.73
N ALA A 79 4.47 2.26 6.10
CA ALA A 79 5.26 2.70 7.24
C ALA A 79 4.82 2.01 8.54
N ARG A 80 3.51 1.79 8.73
CA ARG A 80 2.99 1.12 9.93
C ARG A 80 3.35 -0.36 10.00
N LEU A 81 3.59 -1.04 8.87
CA LEU A 81 4.12 -2.41 8.87
C LEU A 81 5.56 -2.50 9.44
N LEU A 82 6.27 -1.37 9.52
CA LEU A 82 7.66 -1.29 10.00
C LEU A 82 7.76 -0.78 11.45
N ASP A 83 6.64 -0.56 12.13
CA ASP A 83 6.62 0.04 13.45
C ASP A 83 7.04 -0.90 14.60
N GLY A 84 7.29 -2.17 14.26
CA GLY A 84 7.70 -3.19 15.22
C GLY A 84 6.60 -3.57 16.22
N GLY A 85 5.32 -3.43 15.86
CA GLY A 85 4.17 -3.70 16.73
C GLY A 85 3.95 -2.59 17.75
N GLY A 86 4.02 -1.32 17.32
CA GLY A 86 3.84 -0.14 18.18
C GLY A 86 5.09 0.30 18.94
N ARG A 87 6.28 -0.19 18.59
CA ARG A 87 7.55 0.22 19.20
C ARG A 87 8.12 1.50 18.58
N ALA A 88 7.72 1.84 17.36
CA ALA A 88 8.17 3.02 16.65
C ALA A 88 7.02 4.00 16.43
N ALA A 89 7.37 5.28 16.40
CA ALA A 89 6.45 6.32 15.97
C ALA A 89 6.55 6.48 14.44
N VAL A 90 5.41 6.40 13.74
CA VAL A 90 5.29 6.79 12.34
C VAL A 90 5.17 8.31 12.26
N VAL A 91 6.12 8.94 11.60
CA VAL A 91 6.17 10.39 11.39
C VAL A 91 5.80 10.68 9.95
N LEU A 92 4.67 11.36 9.76
CA LEU A 92 4.23 11.84 8.46
C LEU A 92 5.03 13.09 8.08
N LEU A 93 5.73 13.06 6.94
CA LEU A 93 6.36 14.23 6.33
C LEU A 93 5.45 14.69 5.20
N ALA A 94 4.83 15.86 5.38
CA ALA A 94 3.78 16.39 4.50
C ALA A 94 3.94 17.90 4.28
N PRO A 95 3.41 18.47 3.18
CA PRO A 95 3.47 19.92 2.92
C PRO A 95 2.59 20.75 3.88
N SER A 96 1.61 20.12 4.53
CA SER A 96 0.73 20.75 5.52
C SER A 96 0.30 19.72 6.57
N LEU A 97 -0.43 20.13 7.59
CA LEU A 97 -0.99 19.23 8.61
C LEU A 97 -2.37 18.72 8.14
N PRO A 98 -2.53 17.44 7.74
CA PRO A 98 -3.84 16.89 7.42
C PRO A 98 -4.67 16.66 8.67
N GLU A 99 -5.96 16.99 8.61
CA GLU A 99 -6.92 16.80 9.71
C GLU A 99 -7.03 15.33 10.13
N ASP A 100 -6.88 14.41 9.19
CA ASP A 100 -7.05 12.97 9.39
C ASP A 100 -5.73 12.20 9.48
N ALA A 101 -4.60 12.88 9.76
CA ALA A 101 -3.28 12.27 9.89
C ALA A 101 -3.27 11.06 10.85
N GLY A 102 -3.84 11.24 12.04
CA GLY A 102 -3.90 10.18 13.06
C GLY A 102 -4.74 8.99 12.62
N ALA A 103 -5.91 9.24 12.02
CA ALA A 103 -6.78 8.20 11.49
C ALA A 103 -6.13 7.44 10.31
N ALA A 104 -5.26 8.11 9.56
CA ALA A 104 -4.48 7.52 8.48
C ALA A 104 -3.25 6.72 8.98
N GLY A 105 -2.93 6.75 10.28
CA GLY A 105 -1.89 5.94 10.90
C GLY A 105 -0.61 6.69 11.25
N ALA A 106 -0.60 8.03 11.19
CA ALA A 106 0.51 8.84 11.67
C ALA A 106 0.46 9.01 13.20
N ASP A 107 1.59 8.83 13.89
CA ASP A 107 1.73 9.14 15.31
C ASP A 107 2.17 10.59 15.52
N ARG A 108 2.94 11.12 14.57
CA ARG A 108 3.48 12.49 14.56
C ARG A 108 3.44 13.04 13.15
N VAL A 109 3.41 14.37 13.03
CA VAL A 109 3.46 15.06 11.74
C VAL A 109 4.61 16.07 11.76
N MET A 110 5.40 16.07 10.69
CA MET A 110 6.41 17.07 10.40
C MET A 110 6.01 17.77 9.11
N VAL A 111 5.68 19.05 9.24
CA VAL A 111 5.35 19.88 8.07
C VAL A 111 6.65 20.29 7.40
N LEU A 112 6.82 19.86 6.15
CA LEU A 112 7.95 20.28 5.32
C LEU A 112 7.65 21.66 4.72
N PRO A 113 8.68 22.51 4.54
CA PRO A 113 8.49 23.76 3.84
C PRO A 113 8.01 23.50 2.41
N GLU A 114 7.06 24.30 1.95
CA GLU A 114 6.61 24.26 0.56
C GLU A 114 7.77 24.64 -0.37
N ARG A 115 8.00 23.82 -1.41
CA ARG A 115 9.11 23.97 -2.36
C ARG A 115 8.63 23.60 -3.76
N ASP A 116 8.76 24.53 -4.70
CA ASP A 116 8.50 24.27 -6.12
C ASP A 116 9.70 23.61 -6.83
N ASP A 117 10.87 23.62 -6.18
CA ASP A 117 12.09 22.97 -6.68
C ASP A 117 12.26 21.57 -6.07
N PRO A 118 12.24 20.49 -6.88
CA PRO A 118 12.49 19.13 -6.43
C PRO A 118 13.82 18.94 -5.69
N ALA A 119 14.87 19.69 -6.06
CA ALA A 119 16.16 19.60 -5.39
C ALA A 119 16.10 20.19 -3.96
N ALA A 120 15.46 21.34 -3.80
CA ALA A 120 15.24 21.95 -2.49
C ALA A 120 14.32 21.09 -1.58
N LEU A 121 13.30 20.44 -2.16
CA LEU A 121 12.46 19.50 -1.43
C LEU A 121 13.28 18.28 -0.96
N ALA A 122 14.07 17.68 -1.85
CA ALA A 122 14.96 16.57 -1.52
C ALA A 122 15.97 16.93 -0.42
N ALA A 123 16.55 18.14 -0.49
CA ALA A 123 17.44 18.65 0.56
C ALA A 123 16.73 18.80 1.91
N SER A 124 15.47 19.24 1.91
CA SER A 124 14.66 19.38 3.14
C SER A 124 14.37 18.02 3.77
N VAL A 125 14.01 17.02 2.96
CA VAL A 125 13.80 15.64 3.43
C VAL A 125 15.10 15.03 3.92
N ALA A 126 16.21 15.18 3.18
CA ALA A 126 17.52 14.67 3.57
C ALA A 126 18.01 15.30 4.89
N ALA A 127 17.76 16.60 5.10
CA ALA A 127 18.05 17.28 6.35
C ALA A 127 17.22 16.73 7.52
N ALA A 128 15.92 16.49 7.30
CA ALA A 128 15.06 15.86 8.31
C ALA A 128 15.56 14.44 8.67
N ILE A 129 15.92 13.62 7.68
CA ILE A 129 16.52 12.30 7.90
C ILE A 129 17.80 12.41 8.73
N GLY A 130 18.70 13.34 8.39
CA GLY A 130 19.95 13.55 9.13
C GLY A 130 19.73 14.00 10.58
N ALA A 131 18.75 14.89 10.81
CA ALA A 131 18.45 15.45 12.12
C ALA A 131 17.78 14.44 13.07
N TYR A 132 16.83 13.65 12.56
CA TYR A 132 15.99 12.77 13.38
C TYR A 132 16.38 11.29 13.31
N ARG A 133 17.26 10.91 12.38
CA ARG A 133 17.79 9.56 12.19
C ARG A 133 16.71 8.47 12.28
N PRO A 134 15.67 8.52 11.42
CA PRO A 134 14.69 7.46 11.35
C PRO A 134 15.37 6.12 11.03
N ARG A 135 14.72 5.01 11.38
CA ARG A 135 15.22 3.68 11.03
C ARG A 135 14.83 3.30 9.60
N HIS A 136 13.67 3.77 9.16
CA HIS A 136 13.10 3.52 7.85
C HIS A 136 12.43 4.81 7.34
N VAL A 137 12.53 5.06 6.05
CA VAL A 137 11.87 6.14 5.32
C VAL A 137 11.15 5.50 4.15
N VAL A 138 9.84 5.66 4.10
CA VAL A 138 8.98 5.12 3.04
C VAL A 138 8.52 6.29 2.17
N PHE A 139 8.80 6.19 0.88
CA PHE A 139 8.39 7.16 -0.13
C PHE A 139 7.15 6.68 -0.90
N ALA A 140 6.44 7.64 -1.49
CA ALA A 140 5.44 7.35 -2.50
C ALA A 140 6.11 6.88 -3.80
N GLU A 141 5.73 5.71 -4.32
CA GLU A 141 6.19 5.24 -5.64
C GLU A 141 5.35 5.86 -6.78
N SER A 142 5.24 7.18 -6.76
CA SER A 142 4.69 8.01 -7.85
C SER A 142 5.83 8.54 -8.72
N ALA A 143 5.50 9.30 -9.78
CA ALA A 143 6.53 9.91 -10.62
C ALA A 143 7.41 10.88 -9.82
N ASP A 144 6.79 11.77 -9.04
CA ASP A 144 7.49 12.80 -8.26
C ASP A 144 8.07 12.21 -6.97
N GLY A 145 7.32 11.35 -6.27
CA GLY A 145 7.80 10.65 -5.07
C GLY A 145 9.00 9.73 -5.33
N GLY A 146 9.01 8.98 -6.46
CA GLY A 146 10.14 8.16 -6.84
C GLY A 146 11.37 8.97 -7.25
N ASP A 147 11.19 10.12 -7.91
CA ASP A 147 12.27 11.06 -8.19
C ASP A 147 12.85 11.65 -6.90
N LEU A 148 11.98 12.08 -5.98
CA LEU A 148 12.35 12.58 -4.65
C LEU A 148 13.17 11.54 -3.88
N ALA A 149 12.72 10.28 -3.83
CA ALA A 149 13.41 9.19 -3.16
C ALA A 149 14.84 8.99 -3.69
N ARG A 150 15.02 8.96 -5.02
CA ARG A 150 16.34 8.84 -5.67
C ARG A 150 17.25 10.02 -5.36
N ARG A 151 16.73 11.25 -5.37
CA ARG A 151 17.50 12.45 -5.02
C ARG A 151 17.95 12.42 -3.56
N VAL A 152 17.05 12.05 -2.65
CA VAL A 152 17.37 11.91 -1.23
C VAL A 152 18.44 10.85 -1.01
N ALA A 153 18.30 9.68 -1.63
CA ALA A 153 19.30 8.61 -1.57
C ALA A 153 20.68 9.08 -2.03
N ALA A 154 20.76 9.82 -3.15
CA ALA A 154 22.01 10.41 -3.64
C ALA A 154 22.60 11.46 -2.68
N LEU A 155 21.78 12.37 -2.14
CA LEU A 155 22.21 13.37 -1.15
C LEU A 155 22.70 12.74 0.17
N ARG A 156 22.19 11.56 0.49
CA ARG A 156 22.51 10.85 1.71
C ARG A 156 23.66 9.85 1.57
N ASP A 157 24.06 9.55 0.34
CA ASP A 157 24.99 8.46 0.00
C ASP A 157 24.49 7.10 0.54
N GLU A 158 23.21 6.83 0.31
CA GLU A 158 22.51 5.64 0.82
C GLU A 158 21.81 4.88 -0.30
N ALA A 159 21.69 3.56 -0.14
CA ALA A 159 20.98 2.72 -1.11
C ALA A 159 19.46 2.88 -0.97
N LEU A 160 18.77 3.06 -2.10
CA LEU A 160 17.31 3.02 -2.20
C LEU A 160 16.86 1.63 -2.65
N PHE A 161 15.86 1.06 -1.97
CA PHE A 161 15.18 -0.15 -2.42
C PHE A 161 13.80 0.22 -2.97
N ASP A 162 13.81 0.65 -4.23
CA ASP A 162 12.65 1.17 -4.95
C ASP A 162 11.65 0.09 -5.39
N ALA A 163 10.45 0.52 -5.81
CA ALA A 163 9.44 -0.34 -6.41
C ALA A 163 9.04 -1.56 -5.56
N VAL A 164 8.94 -1.39 -4.23
CA VAL A 164 8.48 -2.43 -3.31
C VAL A 164 7.03 -2.80 -3.60
N GLU A 165 6.79 -4.06 -3.92
CA GLU A 165 5.43 -4.60 -4.13
C GLU A 165 4.88 -5.32 -2.90
N SER A 166 5.76 -5.84 -2.03
CA SER A 166 5.38 -6.51 -0.80
C SER A 166 6.32 -6.12 0.34
N LEU A 167 5.74 -5.64 1.44
CA LEU A 167 6.45 -5.19 2.63
C LEU A 167 5.92 -5.89 3.88
N SER A 168 6.82 -6.20 4.80
CA SER A 168 6.53 -6.67 6.15
C SER A 168 7.61 -6.18 7.11
N ALA A 169 7.40 -6.33 8.41
CA ALA A 169 8.41 -6.02 9.42
C ALA A 169 9.76 -6.74 9.24
N ARG A 170 9.82 -7.83 8.45
CA ARG A 170 11.02 -8.64 8.25
C ARG A 170 11.57 -8.61 6.84
N GLN A 171 10.78 -8.15 5.86
CA GLN A 171 11.15 -8.30 4.46
C GLN A 171 10.50 -7.25 3.56
N ALA A 172 11.30 -6.72 2.64
CA ALA A 172 10.87 -5.97 1.47
C ALA A 172 11.14 -6.81 0.21
N ILE A 173 10.20 -6.79 -0.73
CA ILE A 173 10.25 -7.57 -1.97
C ILE A 173 9.87 -6.67 -3.14
N ARG A 174 10.64 -6.78 -4.22
CA ARG A 174 10.35 -6.13 -5.50
C ARG A 174 10.60 -7.07 -6.68
N PRO A 175 9.89 -6.89 -7.81
CA PRO A 175 10.24 -7.56 -9.05
C PRO A 175 11.57 -7.01 -9.58
N ALA A 176 12.33 -7.86 -10.24
CA ALA A 176 13.57 -7.50 -10.92
C ALA A 176 13.70 -8.30 -12.23
N ALA A 177 14.68 -7.93 -13.07
CA ALA A 177 14.90 -8.53 -14.38
C ALA A 177 13.60 -8.65 -15.22
N ALA A 178 12.85 -7.55 -15.33
CA ALA A 178 11.54 -7.48 -15.99
C ALA A 178 10.50 -8.46 -15.41
N GLY A 179 10.49 -8.63 -14.08
CA GLY A 179 9.54 -9.48 -13.36
C GLY A 179 9.83 -10.99 -13.44
N ARG A 180 11.00 -11.38 -13.96
CA ARG A 180 11.40 -12.81 -14.04
C ARG A 180 11.95 -13.34 -12.72
N VAL A 181 12.43 -12.44 -11.87
CA VAL A 181 12.95 -12.77 -10.55
C VAL A 181 12.43 -11.76 -9.54
N GLU A 182 12.48 -12.15 -8.28
CA GLU A 182 12.18 -11.26 -7.16
C GLU A 182 13.48 -10.96 -6.41
N TRP A 183 13.66 -9.69 -6.07
CA TRP A 183 14.70 -9.28 -5.14
C TRP A 183 14.10 -9.14 -3.75
N ARG A 184 14.84 -9.64 -2.76
CA ARG A 184 14.40 -9.78 -1.37
C ARG A 184 15.48 -9.23 -0.47
N ALA A 185 15.08 -8.36 0.45
CA ALA A 185 15.97 -7.80 1.47
C ALA A 185 15.23 -7.69 2.81
N ALA A 186 15.97 -7.59 3.91
CA ALA A 186 15.40 -7.01 5.13
C ALA A 186 15.02 -5.53 4.83
N PRO A 187 13.99 -4.95 5.49
CA PRO A 187 13.59 -3.57 5.24
C PRO A 187 14.80 -2.63 5.39
N PRO A 188 15.25 -2.00 4.31
CA PRO A 188 16.38 -1.08 4.33
C PRO A 188 15.96 0.27 4.92
N HIS A 189 16.93 1.18 5.02
CA HIS A 189 16.66 2.50 5.55
C HIS A 189 15.79 3.34 4.60
N LEU A 190 16.02 3.30 3.28
CA LEU A 190 15.21 4.01 2.28
C LEU A 190 14.43 3.02 1.41
N LEU A 191 13.11 3.21 1.36
CA LEU A 191 12.12 2.34 0.72
C LEU A 191 11.20 3.15 -0.21
#